data_AF-A0A9P1ABX5-F1
#
_entry.id   AF-A0A9P1ABX5-F1
#
_cell.length_a   1.000
_cell.length_b   1.000
_cell.length_c   1.000
_cell.angle_alpha   90.00
_cell.angle_beta   90.00
_cell.angle_gamma   90.00
#
_symmetry.space_group_name_H-M   'P 1'
#
loop_
_entity.id
_entity.type
_entity.pdbx_description
1 polymer ?
#
loop_
_entity_poly.entity_id
_entity_poly.type
_entity_poly.pdbx_seq_one_letter_code
_entity_poly.pdbx_strand_id
1 'polypeptide(L)'
;MEWKNDILSFSGFDYGVSKRKESTADALNENKRTDDNKESDSHEEVEPNQLCETVLDEDEIMKDFEFNPMSERKIENLYFRNIEQAEKKMKKMVMLKKKCGMKNLPNALLAADVVVNLHECTDFSLLPDVVLLQKHNVEVVRSVLFHSNSPLIHLSTPFLQCSNRWPNVYEPERDPMVFSSQWPFPEYCASKFEAEKLVKASSNDCYVVRCVPTYGEGDNCSILTDLIYFSNDKMITSLGDNDGHMQMAYAGNVSVAIWSAVCRLLSQSTSLDLNESFDDELSDLLASAENSFRIQQELEQTAPKRKSALYVIKEEDENQEGYRARHNTVRTSCDEENEPKKDVEEEIPVEEGEEVFEQDATFERGPVVEAKKGSMNLSLIEDAVLAHEKQRIFEIFLINDETPKNTVYNTYSQLLYNNKRLRSANQLSFIPLYYIYLLFSMLVQFAIKLFGPLQFAAMLPNPSFLYFYFHHWTFFNSTKSLLMLGYKPGFDFNECVTNSMMHYRLMRKKDVRVFSWQNSMFDTSTDQMTITH
;
A
#
# COMPACT_ATOMS: atom_id res chain seq x y z
N MET A 1 10.17 -51.14 3.44
CA MET A 1 10.14 -50.65 2.04
C MET A 1 10.80 -49.30 2.05
N GLU A 2 12.09 -49.28 1.74
CA GLU A 2 12.89 -48.07 1.59
C GLU A 2 12.71 -47.56 0.16
N TRP A 3 12.46 -46.26 -0.01
CA TRP A 3 12.55 -45.62 -1.32
C TRP A 3 13.77 -44.70 -1.34
N LYS A 4 14.63 -45.03 -2.29
CA LYS A 4 15.91 -44.39 -2.60
C LYS A 4 15.68 -43.03 -3.27
N ASN A 5 16.63 -42.14 -2.99
CA ASN A 5 16.95 -40.97 -3.80
C ASN A 5 17.33 -41.41 -5.22
N ASP A 6 16.73 -40.78 -6.23
CA ASP A 6 17.34 -40.68 -7.56
C ASP A 6 17.40 -39.21 -7.99
N ILE A 7 18.63 -38.86 -8.31
CA ILE A 7 19.12 -37.65 -8.96
C ILE A 7 18.72 -37.74 -10.43
N LEU A 8 18.08 -36.70 -10.97
CA LEU A 8 18.11 -36.42 -12.41
C LEU A 8 18.62 -35.00 -12.65
N SER A 9 19.87 -34.97 -13.09
CA SER A 9 20.52 -33.88 -13.78
C SER A 9 19.80 -33.56 -15.09
N PHE A 10 19.51 -32.28 -15.33
CA PHE A 10 19.35 -31.75 -16.68
C PHE A 10 20.33 -30.59 -16.88
N SER A 11 21.41 -30.91 -17.58
CA SER A 11 22.32 -29.96 -18.20
C SER A 11 21.79 -29.56 -19.56
N GLY A 12 21.82 -28.27 -19.87
CA GLY A 12 21.72 -27.81 -21.25
C GLY A 12 21.25 -26.38 -21.35
N PHE A 13 22.16 -25.42 -21.21
CA PHE A 13 22.18 -24.19 -22.01
C PHE A 13 23.60 -23.61 -21.98
N ASP A 14 24.29 -23.77 -23.10
CA ASP A 14 25.55 -23.11 -23.47
C ASP A 14 25.27 -21.62 -23.74
N TYR A 15 26.05 -20.73 -23.13
CA TYR A 15 26.29 -19.41 -23.69
C TYR A 15 27.79 -19.22 -23.93
N GLY A 16 28.10 -19.03 -25.22
CA GLY A 16 29.44 -18.91 -25.75
C GLY A 16 30.22 -17.74 -25.16
N VAL A 17 31.40 -18.06 -24.64
CA VAL A 17 32.42 -17.08 -24.25
C VAL A 17 33.23 -16.70 -25.49
N SER A 18 33.14 -15.43 -25.86
CA SER A 18 33.97 -14.80 -26.89
C SER A 18 35.42 -14.70 -26.41
N LYS A 19 36.34 -15.25 -27.22
CA LYS A 19 37.80 -15.21 -27.03
C LYS A 19 38.32 -13.79 -27.30
N ARG A 20 39.14 -13.25 -26.40
CA ARG A 20 40.16 -12.26 -26.76
C ARG A 20 41.53 -12.71 -26.25
N LYS A 21 42.49 -12.63 -27.17
CA LYS A 21 43.85 -13.18 -27.13
C LYS A 21 44.74 -12.47 -26.10
N GLU A 22 45.43 -13.24 -25.29
CA GLU A 22 46.71 -12.86 -24.68
C GLU A 22 47.85 -13.28 -25.61
N SER A 23 48.81 -12.37 -25.81
CA SER A 23 50.11 -12.62 -26.41
C SER A 23 51.16 -12.77 -25.32
N THR A 24 51.87 -13.89 -25.39
CA THR A 24 53.06 -14.32 -24.65
C THR A 24 54.26 -13.38 -24.78
N ALA A 25 55.05 -13.25 -23.72
CA ALA A 25 56.49 -13.02 -23.79
C ALA A 25 57.18 -13.65 -22.56
N ASP A 26 58.27 -14.33 -22.85
CA ASP A 26 58.92 -15.36 -22.06
C ASP A 26 59.87 -14.85 -20.98
N ALA A 27 60.12 -15.70 -19.98
CA ALA A 27 61.21 -15.62 -19.04
C ALA A 27 62.51 -16.19 -19.64
N LEU A 28 63.68 -15.60 -19.32
CA LEU A 28 64.90 -16.33 -18.93
C LEU A 28 66.09 -15.43 -18.58
N ASN A 29 66.69 -15.78 -17.44
CA ASN A 29 68.12 -15.98 -17.16
C ASN A 29 69.01 -14.92 -16.50
N GLU A 30 69.72 -15.46 -15.51
CA GLU A 30 70.80 -14.95 -14.67
C GLU A 30 72.09 -14.67 -15.46
N ASN A 31 72.87 -13.65 -15.06
CA ASN A 31 74.27 -13.79 -14.61
C ASN A 31 74.99 -12.47 -14.30
N LYS A 32 75.88 -12.54 -13.29
CA LYS A 32 77.18 -11.84 -13.11
C LYS A 32 77.19 -10.31 -12.95
N ARG A 33 77.57 -9.77 -11.78
CA ARG A 33 78.92 -9.63 -11.15
C ARG A 33 79.61 -8.30 -11.49
N THR A 34 80.08 -7.67 -10.40
CA THR A 34 81.30 -6.87 -10.20
C THR A 34 81.38 -5.43 -10.72
N ASP A 35 81.42 -4.55 -9.71
CA ASP A 35 82.52 -3.64 -9.37
C ASP A 35 82.74 -2.31 -10.11
N ASP A 36 82.92 -1.32 -9.24
CA ASP A 36 83.92 -0.25 -9.27
C ASP A 36 83.63 1.12 -9.91
N ASN A 37 83.84 2.11 -9.04
CA ASN A 37 84.47 3.41 -9.27
C ASN A 37 83.70 4.46 -10.07
N LYS A 38 83.89 5.77 -9.90
CA LYS A 38 84.47 6.69 -8.90
C LYS A 38 84.44 8.04 -9.64
N GLU A 39 84.04 9.10 -8.94
CA GLU A 39 84.38 10.52 -9.16
C GLU A 39 84.14 11.24 -10.51
N SER A 40 83.85 12.54 -10.33
CA SER A 40 84.08 13.70 -11.21
C SER A 40 83.13 13.88 -12.39
N ASP A 41 82.79 15.08 -12.87
CA ASP A 41 82.77 16.47 -12.39
C ASP A 41 82.15 17.26 -13.56
N SER A 42 81.65 18.47 -13.30
CA SER A 42 81.52 19.61 -14.25
C SER A 42 80.47 19.60 -15.40
N HIS A 43 79.73 20.75 -15.45
CA HIS A 43 79.45 21.63 -16.61
C HIS A 43 78.79 21.04 -17.88
N GLU A 44 77.90 21.68 -18.64
CA GLU A 44 77.19 22.98 -18.67
C GLU A 44 76.29 22.89 -19.93
N GLU A 45 75.25 23.73 -20.01
CA GLU A 45 74.55 24.15 -21.24
C GLU A 45 73.75 23.13 -22.07
N VAL A 46 72.67 23.43 -22.81
CA VAL A 46 71.72 24.54 -23.02
C VAL A 46 70.67 23.91 -23.97
N GLU A 47 69.37 24.10 -23.68
CA GLU A 47 68.16 24.19 -24.56
C GLU A 47 67.97 23.26 -25.80
N PRO A 48 66.72 22.82 -26.14
CA PRO A 48 65.65 23.76 -26.50
C PRO A 48 64.16 23.35 -26.30
N ASN A 49 63.35 24.42 -26.27
CA ASN A 49 62.04 24.61 -26.89
C ASN A 49 60.81 23.78 -26.45
N GLN A 50 60.03 24.47 -25.62
CA GLN A 50 58.57 24.67 -25.61
C GLN A 50 57.71 24.14 -26.78
N LEU A 51 56.65 23.41 -26.41
CA LEU A 51 55.26 23.57 -26.88
C LEU A 51 54.37 22.79 -25.87
N CYS A 52 53.84 23.44 -24.83
CA CYS A 52 52.53 24.12 -24.77
C CYS A 52 51.33 23.16 -24.91
N GLU A 53 50.96 22.51 -23.80
CA GLU A 53 49.60 22.00 -23.54
C GLU A 53 49.12 22.64 -22.22
N THR A 54 48.09 23.47 -22.34
CA THR A 54 47.36 24.09 -21.23
C THR A 54 46.52 23.02 -20.51
N VAL A 55 47.01 22.59 -19.35
CA VAL A 55 46.20 21.92 -18.34
C VAL A 55 45.46 23.01 -17.57
N LEU A 56 44.13 23.04 -17.68
CA LEU A 56 43.28 23.84 -16.81
C LEU A 56 43.22 23.12 -15.47
N ASP A 57 43.74 23.76 -14.42
CA ASP A 57 43.69 23.27 -13.05
C ASP A 57 42.23 23.16 -12.58
N GLU A 58 41.75 21.93 -12.38
CA GLU A 58 40.43 21.63 -11.78
C GLU A 58 40.35 22.00 -10.28
N ASP A 59 41.47 22.45 -9.68
CA ASP A 59 41.57 22.79 -8.26
C ASP A 59 41.08 24.20 -7.89
N GLU A 60 40.69 25.04 -8.86
CA GLU A 60 40.16 26.39 -8.58
C GLU A 60 38.63 26.50 -8.54
N ILE A 61 37.87 25.47 -8.97
CA ILE A 61 36.39 25.54 -9.01
C ILE A 61 35.73 25.06 -7.69
N MET A 62 36.48 24.44 -6.78
CA MET A 62 35.95 23.91 -5.51
C MET A 62 36.05 24.85 -4.30
N LYS A 63 36.50 26.11 -4.47
CA LYS A 63 36.76 27.00 -3.32
C LYS A 63 35.62 27.94 -2.89
N ASP A 64 34.51 28.01 -3.61
CA ASP A 64 33.47 29.03 -3.34
C ASP A 64 32.13 28.50 -2.79
N PHE A 65 32.03 27.21 -2.46
CA PHE A 65 30.89 26.70 -1.66
C PHE A 65 31.28 26.54 -0.19
N GLU A 66 31.73 27.62 0.44
CA GLU A 66 31.79 27.70 1.90
C GLU A 66 30.35 27.68 2.43
N PHE A 67 29.92 26.47 2.77
CA PHE A 67 28.66 26.14 3.37
C PHE A 67 28.49 26.95 4.65
N ASN A 68 27.56 27.92 4.66
CA ASN A 68 27.45 28.89 5.73
C ASN A 68 26.53 28.34 6.85
N PRO A 69 27.05 27.91 8.01
CA PRO A 69 26.24 27.31 9.08
C PRO A 69 25.17 28.25 9.66
N MET A 70 25.21 29.55 9.31
CA MET A 70 24.18 30.53 9.66
C MET A 70 22.94 30.46 8.76
N SER A 71 23.01 29.94 7.54
CA SER A 71 21.83 29.76 6.67
C SER A 71 21.00 28.56 7.12
N GLU A 72 21.63 27.43 7.48
CA GLU A 72 20.94 26.26 8.05
C GLU A 72 20.15 26.62 9.32
N ARG A 73 20.80 27.31 10.26
CA ARG A 73 20.11 27.76 11.48
C ARG A 73 18.95 28.70 11.19
N LYS A 74 18.98 29.48 10.11
CA LYS A 74 17.86 30.35 9.74
C LYS A 74 16.71 29.54 9.14
N ILE A 75 17.01 28.53 8.32
CA ILE A 75 16.02 27.65 7.70
C ILE A 75 15.35 26.77 8.77
N GLU A 76 16.13 26.14 9.66
CA GLU A 76 15.61 25.37 10.80
C GLU A 76 14.70 26.24 11.69
N ASN A 77 15.15 27.45 12.04
CA ASN A 77 14.33 28.37 12.84
C ASN A 77 13.04 28.80 12.13
N LEU A 78 13.05 28.92 10.80
CA LEU A 78 11.84 29.24 10.03
C LEU A 78 10.86 28.05 10.06
N TYR A 79 11.37 26.84 9.87
CA TYR A 79 10.59 25.60 9.91
C TYR A 79 9.95 25.39 11.29
N PHE A 80 10.73 25.47 12.37
CA PHE A 80 10.19 25.34 13.74
C PHE A 80 9.17 26.42 14.08
N ARG A 81 9.39 27.66 13.61
CA ARG A 81 8.45 28.76 13.84
C ARG A 81 7.15 28.56 13.07
N ASN A 82 7.20 28.02 11.85
CA ASN A 82 6.02 27.67 11.05
C ASN A 82 5.22 26.53 11.70
N ILE A 83 5.90 25.50 12.21
CA ILE A 83 5.28 24.41 12.98
C ILE A 83 4.61 24.96 14.25
N GLU A 84 5.31 25.76 15.05
CA GLU A 84 4.77 26.30 16.30
C GLU A 84 3.56 27.23 16.03
N GLN A 85 3.60 27.98 14.94
CA GLN A 85 2.49 28.85 14.53
C GLN A 85 1.30 28.05 14.00
N ALA A 86 1.54 26.94 13.29
CA ALA A 86 0.51 25.98 12.89
C ALA A 86 -0.13 25.32 14.13
N GLU A 87 0.67 24.85 15.10
CA GLU A 87 0.19 24.29 16.37
C GLU A 87 -0.62 25.30 17.19
N LYS A 88 -0.19 26.57 17.27
CA LYS A 88 -0.93 27.64 17.95
C LYS A 88 -2.26 27.95 17.25
N LYS A 89 -2.28 28.01 15.91
CA LYS A 89 -3.52 28.14 15.14
C LYS A 89 -4.43 26.94 15.36
N MET A 90 -3.86 25.73 15.45
CA MET A 90 -4.59 24.49 15.70
C MET A 90 -5.22 24.48 17.09
N LYS A 91 -4.45 24.77 18.16
CA LYS A 91 -4.97 24.92 19.53
C LYS A 91 -6.08 25.96 19.63
N LYS A 92 -6.05 26.99 18.78
CA LYS A 92 -7.08 28.03 18.69
C LYS A 92 -8.30 27.63 17.83
N MET A 93 -8.14 26.66 16.91
CA MET A 93 -9.19 26.17 15.99
C MET A 93 -9.95 24.94 16.50
N VAL A 94 -9.49 24.24 17.54
CA VAL A 94 -10.22 23.09 18.11
C VAL A 94 -11.41 23.56 18.97
N MET A 95 -12.37 24.25 18.35
CA MET A 95 -13.78 24.03 18.68
C MET A 95 -14.28 22.96 17.73
N LEU A 96 -14.22 21.70 18.18
CA LEU A 96 -14.82 20.58 17.46
C LEU A 96 -16.34 20.77 17.42
N LYS A 97 -16.84 21.45 16.39
CA LYS A 97 -18.28 21.50 16.11
C LYS A 97 -18.70 20.17 15.51
N LYS A 98 -19.10 19.24 16.37
CA LYS A 98 -19.70 17.96 15.93
C LYS A 98 -21.03 18.25 15.24
N LYS A 99 -21.06 18.10 13.92
CA LYS A 99 -22.30 18.05 13.13
C LYS A 99 -22.62 16.58 12.85
N CYS A 100 -23.87 16.17 13.06
CA CYS A 100 -24.31 14.79 12.85
C CYS A 100 -25.27 14.69 11.65
N GLY A 101 -25.15 13.60 10.89
CA GLY A 101 -26.07 13.24 9.81
C GLY A 101 -25.78 13.87 8.44
N MET A 102 -26.16 13.15 7.39
CA MET A 102 -25.90 13.51 5.99
C MET A 102 -26.46 14.87 5.58
N LYS A 103 -27.57 15.32 6.17
CA LYS A 103 -28.19 16.63 5.88
C LYS A 103 -27.26 17.82 6.19
N ASN A 104 -26.34 17.64 7.12
CA ASN A 104 -25.39 18.67 7.53
C ASN A 104 -24.06 18.61 6.76
N LEU A 105 -23.87 17.59 5.91
CA LEU A 105 -22.64 17.37 5.16
C LEU A 105 -22.27 18.58 4.28
N PRO A 106 -23.17 19.19 3.48
CA PRO A 106 -22.80 20.32 2.62
C PRO A 106 -22.27 21.51 3.45
N ASN A 107 -22.95 21.81 4.56
CA ASN A 107 -22.55 22.89 5.47
C ASN A 107 -21.25 22.59 6.24
N ALA A 108 -20.82 21.33 6.33
CA ALA A 108 -19.54 20.98 6.92
C ALA A 108 -18.41 21.11 5.90
N LEU A 109 -18.66 20.73 4.64
CA LEU A 109 -17.67 20.72 3.56
C LEU A 109 -17.40 22.11 2.99
N LEU A 110 -18.41 23.00 2.96
CA LEU A 110 -18.25 24.38 2.43
C LEU A 110 -17.15 25.21 3.12
N ALA A 111 -16.77 24.86 4.35
CA ALA A 111 -15.77 25.59 5.14
C ALA A 111 -14.47 24.80 5.33
N ALA A 112 -14.30 23.65 4.67
CA ALA A 112 -13.16 22.77 4.87
C ALA A 112 -12.03 23.11 3.89
N ASP A 113 -10.82 23.30 4.40
CA ASP A 113 -9.62 23.43 3.55
C ASP A 113 -9.17 22.08 2.99
N VAL A 114 -9.35 21.00 3.76
CA VAL A 114 -9.14 19.60 3.36
C VAL A 114 -10.23 18.75 3.96
N VAL A 115 -10.64 17.73 3.22
CA VAL A 115 -11.57 16.72 3.68
C VAL A 115 -10.82 15.41 3.89
N VAL A 116 -10.90 14.84 5.09
CA VAL A 116 -10.42 13.48 5.35
C VAL A 116 -11.63 12.58 5.52
N ASN A 117 -11.89 11.73 4.53
CA ASN A 117 -13.01 10.80 4.56
C ASN A 117 -12.60 9.49 5.24
N LEU A 118 -12.96 9.37 6.52
CA LEU A 118 -12.76 8.18 7.35
C LEU A 118 -14.01 7.28 7.41
N HIS A 119 -15.07 7.61 6.67
CA HIS A 119 -16.32 6.85 6.74
C HIS A 119 -16.17 5.51 6.01
N GLU A 120 -16.48 4.42 6.72
CA GLU A 120 -16.27 3.07 6.22
C GLU A 120 -17.29 2.09 6.81
N CYS A 121 -17.80 1.21 5.95
CA CYS A 121 -18.52 0.00 6.33
C CYS A 121 -17.69 -1.22 5.95
N THR A 122 -17.39 -2.08 6.92
CA THR A 122 -16.76 -3.38 6.71
C THR A 122 -17.81 -4.48 6.92
N ASP A 123 -17.78 -5.52 6.10
CA ASP A 123 -18.58 -6.73 6.28
C ASP A 123 -17.84 -7.89 5.60
N PHE A 124 -17.23 -8.75 6.41
CA PHE A 124 -16.50 -9.95 5.99
C PHE A 124 -17.24 -11.23 6.41
N SER A 125 -18.55 -11.13 6.63
CA SER A 125 -19.38 -12.26 7.01
C SER A 125 -19.57 -13.23 5.85
N LEU A 126 -20.17 -14.39 6.14
CA LEU A 126 -20.50 -15.40 5.12
C LEU A 126 -21.52 -14.89 4.10
N LEU A 127 -22.37 -13.93 4.50
CA LEU A 127 -23.39 -13.27 3.68
C LEU A 127 -23.31 -11.75 3.88
N PRO A 128 -22.34 -11.07 3.23
CA PRO A 128 -22.16 -9.64 3.43
C PRO A 128 -23.36 -8.83 2.92
N ASP A 129 -23.72 -7.76 3.62
CA ASP A 129 -24.76 -6.83 3.19
C ASP A 129 -24.23 -5.89 2.09
N VAL A 130 -24.33 -6.33 0.84
CA VAL A 130 -23.88 -5.58 -0.34
C VAL A 130 -24.57 -4.22 -0.46
N VAL A 131 -25.84 -4.13 -0.06
CA VAL A 131 -26.60 -2.87 -0.14
C VAL A 131 -26.04 -1.86 0.86
N LEU A 132 -25.73 -2.32 2.07
CA LEU A 132 -25.14 -1.45 3.08
C LEU A 132 -23.70 -1.06 2.72
N LEU A 133 -22.90 -2.01 2.23
CA LEU A 133 -21.56 -1.73 1.71
C LEU A 133 -21.58 -0.65 0.62
N GLN A 134 -22.48 -0.79 -0.37
CA GLN A 134 -22.65 0.20 -1.43
C GLN A 134 -23.10 1.56 -0.89
N LYS A 135 -24.12 1.58 -0.04
CA LYS A 135 -24.63 2.82 0.57
C LYS A 135 -23.55 3.56 1.36
N HIS A 136 -22.74 2.86 2.14
CA HIS A 136 -21.77 3.52 3.03
C HIS A 136 -20.42 3.77 2.36
N ASN A 137 -19.90 2.84 1.56
CA ASN A 137 -18.59 3.00 0.94
C ASN A 137 -18.65 3.80 -0.38
N VAL A 138 -19.76 3.76 -1.11
CA VAL A 138 -19.87 4.41 -2.43
C VAL A 138 -20.76 5.65 -2.39
N GLU A 139 -22.01 5.56 -1.91
CA GLU A 139 -22.92 6.72 -1.95
C GLU A 139 -22.48 7.89 -1.07
N VAL A 140 -21.86 7.59 0.08
CA VAL A 140 -21.28 8.63 0.94
C VAL A 140 -20.10 9.32 0.24
N VAL A 141 -19.23 8.58 -0.44
CA VAL A 141 -18.11 9.15 -1.21
C VAL A 141 -18.64 10.02 -2.35
N ARG A 142 -19.63 9.54 -3.10
CA ARG A 142 -20.31 10.32 -4.14
C ARG A 142 -20.89 11.62 -3.57
N SER A 143 -21.50 11.55 -2.40
CA SER A 143 -22.03 12.72 -1.70
C SER A 143 -20.94 13.69 -1.25
N VAL A 144 -19.80 13.19 -0.74
CA VAL A 144 -18.65 14.03 -0.35
C VAL A 144 -18.08 14.75 -1.58
N LEU A 145 -17.84 14.01 -2.67
CA LEU A 145 -17.31 14.56 -3.91
C LEU A 145 -18.26 15.58 -4.57
N PHE A 146 -19.57 15.37 -4.47
CA PHE A 146 -20.55 16.30 -5.01
C PHE A 146 -20.60 17.63 -4.25
N HIS A 147 -20.37 17.61 -2.93
CA HIS A 147 -20.52 18.79 -2.07
C HIS A 147 -19.18 19.44 -1.67
N SER A 148 -18.04 18.83 -2.01
CA SER A 148 -16.71 19.34 -1.68
C SER A 148 -15.93 19.62 -2.95
N ASN A 149 -15.40 20.83 -3.07
CA ASN A 149 -14.35 21.18 -4.03
C ASN A 149 -12.96 21.18 -3.39
N SER A 150 -12.88 20.91 -2.09
CA SER A 150 -11.62 20.90 -1.34
C SER A 150 -10.82 19.64 -1.62
N PRO A 151 -9.48 19.70 -1.49
CA PRO A 151 -8.62 18.53 -1.53
C PRO A 151 -9.10 17.42 -0.59
N LEU A 152 -9.01 16.17 -1.06
CA LEU A 152 -9.59 15.01 -0.39
C LEU A 152 -8.52 13.98 -0.03
N ILE A 153 -8.59 13.44 1.18
CA ILE A 153 -7.92 12.19 1.55
C ILE A 153 -9.01 11.14 1.76
N HIS A 154 -8.97 10.08 0.97
CA HIS A 154 -9.94 8.99 1.04
C HIS A 154 -9.29 7.72 1.58
N LEU A 155 -9.85 7.17 2.66
CA LEU A 155 -9.44 5.86 3.16
C LEU A 155 -10.00 4.71 2.31
N SER A 156 -9.07 3.98 1.73
CA SER A 156 -9.30 2.71 1.04
C SER A 156 -8.62 1.57 1.79
N THR A 157 -8.59 0.39 1.18
CA THR A 157 -8.09 -0.85 1.79
C THR A 157 -6.96 -1.46 0.94
N PRO A 158 -5.93 -2.04 1.57
CA PRO A 158 -4.89 -2.76 0.84
C PRO A 158 -5.40 -4.12 0.31
N PHE A 159 -6.58 -4.59 0.74
CA PHE A 159 -7.18 -5.82 0.21
C PHE A 159 -7.48 -5.77 -1.29
N LEU A 160 -7.55 -4.56 -1.87
CA LEU A 160 -7.64 -4.35 -3.32
C LEU A 160 -6.43 -4.88 -4.09
N GLN A 161 -5.31 -5.10 -3.41
CA GLN A 161 -4.05 -5.62 -3.96
C GLN A 161 -3.71 -7.00 -3.39
N CYS A 162 -4.60 -7.58 -2.58
CA CYS A 162 -4.40 -8.91 -2.06
C CYS A 162 -5.01 -9.93 -3.01
N SER A 163 -4.24 -10.98 -3.29
CA SER A 163 -4.78 -12.24 -3.77
C SER A 163 -5.22 -13.11 -2.59
N ASN A 164 -6.29 -13.87 -2.78
CA ASN A 164 -6.66 -14.99 -1.92
C ASN A 164 -5.67 -16.17 -2.05
N ARG A 165 -4.80 -16.15 -3.07
CA ARG A 165 -3.68 -17.05 -3.24
C ARG A 165 -2.45 -16.51 -2.52
N TRP A 166 -1.64 -17.43 -2.02
CA TRP A 166 -0.48 -17.13 -1.19
C TRP A 166 0.81 -17.18 -2.03
N PRO A 167 1.82 -16.30 -1.79
CA PRO A 167 1.87 -15.22 -0.79
C PRO A 167 1.64 -13.80 -1.38
N ASN A 168 1.22 -12.83 -0.56
CA ASN A 168 1.13 -11.41 -0.93
C ASN A 168 2.26 -10.63 -0.23
N VAL A 169 3.42 -10.49 -0.87
CA VAL A 169 4.64 -10.03 -0.17
C VAL A 169 5.29 -8.87 -0.91
N TYR A 170 5.26 -7.69 -0.28
CA TYR A 170 5.90 -6.45 -0.75
C TYR A 170 5.51 -6.04 -2.17
N GLU A 171 4.30 -6.39 -2.60
CA GLU A 171 3.85 -5.92 -3.89
C GLU A 171 3.74 -4.38 -3.85
N PRO A 172 4.33 -3.67 -4.84
CA PRO A 172 4.18 -2.23 -4.95
C PRO A 172 2.73 -1.89 -5.34
N GLU A 173 2.37 -0.61 -5.25
CA GLU A 173 1.01 -0.23 -5.59
C GLU A 173 0.67 -0.51 -7.08
N ARG A 174 -0.18 -1.52 -7.31
CA ARG A 174 -0.76 -1.90 -8.61
C ARG A 174 -2.24 -1.54 -8.75
N ASP A 175 -2.71 -1.57 -10.00
CA ASP A 175 -4.13 -1.47 -10.34
C ASP A 175 -4.93 -2.62 -9.68
N PRO A 176 -5.95 -2.31 -8.87
CA PRO A 176 -6.82 -3.31 -8.25
C PRO A 176 -7.47 -4.30 -9.21
N MET A 177 -7.70 -3.92 -10.48
CA MET A 177 -8.37 -4.78 -11.45
C MET A 177 -7.67 -6.12 -11.65
N VAL A 178 -6.34 -6.13 -11.53
CA VAL A 178 -5.51 -7.35 -11.68
C VAL A 178 -5.90 -8.42 -10.64
N PHE A 179 -6.34 -7.99 -9.46
CA PHE A 179 -6.66 -8.88 -8.33
C PHE A 179 -8.16 -9.12 -8.17
N SER A 180 -9.01 -8.50 -9.00
CA SER A 180 -10.48 -8.54 -8.83
C SER A 180 -11.08 -9.95 -8.73
N SER A 181 -10.54 -10.91 -9.48
CA SER A 181 -10.95 -12.32 -9.43
C SER A 181 -10.47 -13.08 -8.19
N GLN A 182 -9.52 -12.51 -7.47
CA GLN A 182 -8.81 -13.12 -6.35
C GLN A 182 -8.98 -12.33 -5.05
N TRP A 183 -9.82 -11.30 -5.01
CA TRP A 183 -9.99 -10.52 -3.79
C TRP A 183 -10.46 -11.42 -2.63
N PRO A 184 -9.85 -11.29 -1.43
CA PRO A 184 -10.22 -12.13 -0.29
C PRO A 184 -11.67 -11.88 0.17
N PHE A 185 -12.17 -10.66 -0.05
CA PHE A 185 -13.53 -10.22 0.29
C PHE A 185 -14.17 -9.50 -0.90
N PRO A 186 -14.70 -10.22 -1.90
CA PRO A 186 -15.09 -9.66 -3.19
C PRO A 186 -16.05 -8.48 -3.10
N GLU A 187 -17.09 -8.57 -2.28
CA GLU A 187 -18.15 -7.56 -2.16
C GLU A 187 -17.63 -6.27 -1.50
N TYR A 188 -16.89 -6.40 -0.41
CA TYR A 188 -16.25 -5.25 0.25
C TYR A 188 -15.20 -4.60 -0.65
N CYS A 189 -14.34 -5.40 -1.27
CA CYS A 189 -13.30 -4.92 -2.19
C CYS A 189 -13.93 -4.22 -3.41
N ALA A 190 -15.00 -4.77 -3.99
CA ALA A 190 -15.72 -4.12 -5.08
C ALA A 190 -16.25 -2.74 -4.67
N SER A 191 -16.82 -2.60 -3.46
CA SER A 191 -17.31 -1.30 -2.97
C SER A 191 -16.18 -0.27 -2.79
N LYS A 192 -15.01 -0.69 -2.29
CA LYS A 192 -13.84 0.19 -2.12
C LYS A 192 -13.22 0.56 -3.46
N PHE A 193 -13.16 -0.39 -4.40
CA PHE A 193 -12.65 -0.14 -5.74
C PHE A 193 -13.54 0.84 -6.52
N GLU A 194 -14.87 0.71 -6.39
CA GLU A 194 -15.80 1.67 -6.97
C GLU A 194 -15.63 3.07 -6.37
N ALA A 195 -15.45 3.17 -5.04
CA ALA A 195 -15.13 4.43 -4.38
C ALA A 195 -13.82 5.05 -4.90
N GLU A 196 -12.75 4.26 -5.07
CA GLU A 196 -11.50 4.73 -5.67
C GLU A 196 -11.69 5.22 -7.10
N LYS A 197 -12.54 4.57 -7.90
CA LYS A 197 -12.87 5.04 -9.27
C LYS A 197 -13.56 6.40 -9.24
N LEU A 198 -14.54 6.59 -8.35
CA LEU A 198 -15.24 7.88 -8.21
C LEU A 198 -14.26 8.99 -7.82
N VAL A 199 -13.39 8.70 -6.86
CA VAL A 199 -12.35 9.63 -6.42
C VAL A 199 -11.38 9.93 -7.56
N LYS A 200 -10.90 8.91 -8.28
CA LYS A 200 -10.02 9.05 -9.44
C LYS A 200 -10.69 9.82 -10.59
N ALA A 201 -12.01 9.75 -10.76
CA ALA A 201 -12.73 10.50 -11.78
C ALA A 201 -13.07 11.95 -11.38
N SER A 202 -12.94 12.30 -10.10
CA SER A 202 -13.25 13.65 -9.62
C SER A 202 -12.24 14.70 -10.09
N SER A 203 -12.62 15.99 -10.05
CA SER A 203 -11.72 17.11 -10.37
C SER A 203 -10.80 17.51 -9.21
N ASN A 204 -11.01 16.96 -8.01
CA ASN A 204 -10.33 17.42 -6.80
C ASN A 204 -8.94 16.80 -6.67
N ASP A 205 -7.98 17.60 -6.19
CA ASP A 205 -6.69 17.09 -5.72
C ASP A 205 -6.93 16.05 -4.61
N CYS A 206 -6.37 14.86 -4.76
CA CYS A 206 -6.73 13.76 -3.89
C CYS A 206 -5.62 12.75 -3.65
N TYR A 207 -5.53 12.28 -2.40
CA TYR A 207 -4.81 11.07 -2.05
C TYR A 207 -5.77 9.96 -1.63
N VAL A 208 -5.54 8.76 -2.17
CA VAL A 208 -6.15 7.53 -1.67
C VAL A 208 -5.16 6.85 -0.76
N VAL A 209 -5.58 6.55 0.45
CA VAL A 209 -4.74 5.95 1.48
C VAL A 209 -5.26 4.56 1.79
N ARG A 210 -4.47 3.53 1.47
CA ARG A 210 -4.75 2.12 1.77
C ARG A 210 -4.08 1.74 3.08
N CYS A 211 -4.85 1.77 4.16
CA CYS A 211 -4.35 1.42 5.49
C CYS A 211 -4.47 -0.08 5.74
N VAL A 212 -3.39 -0.70 6.18
CA VAL A 212 -3.46 -2.06 6.76
C VAL A 212 -4.42 -2.10 7.94
N PRO A 213 -4.93 -3.30 8.32
CA PRO A 213 -5.76 -3.43 9.51
C PRO A 213 -5.11 -2.72 10.70
N THR A 214 -5.91 -1.99 11.46
CA THR A 214 -5.40 -1.14 12.54
C THR A 214 -5.64 -1.75 13.91
N TYR A 215 -4.74 -1.47 14.84
CA TYR A 215 -4.89 -1.82 16.26
C TYR A 215 -4.51 -0.62 17.12
N GLY A 216 -5.09 -0.49 18.32
CA GLY A 216 -4.68 0.54 19.26
C GLY A 216 -5.77 0.94 20.24
N GLU A 217 -5.64 2.11 20.82
CA GLU A 217 -6.63 2.70 21.71
C GLU A 217 -7.95 2.93 20.97
N GLY A 218 -9.06 2.57 21.60
CA GLY A 218 -10.38 2.72 21.01
C GLY A 218 -10.77 1.62 20.03
N ASP A 219 -9.89 0.66 19.73
CA ASP A 219 -10.24 -0.51 18.95
C ASP A 219 -11.33 -1.33 19.66
N ASN A 220 -12.44 -1.55 18.98
CA ASN A 220 -13.57 -2.32 19.48
C ASN A 220 -14.04 -3.40 18.50
N CYS A 221 -13.31 -3.59 17.39
CA CYS A 221 -13.74 -4.44 16.28
C CYS A 221 -12.58 -5.00 15.45
N SER A 222 -11.37 -5.17 15.99
CA SER A 222 -10.28 -5.88 15.31
C SER A 222 -10.21 -7.37 15.66
N ILE A 223 -9.40 -8.11 14.91
CA ILE A 223 -9.07 -9.51 15.21
C ILE A 223 -8.55 -9.72 16.64
N LEU A 224 -7.88 -8.72 17.24
CA LEU A 224 -7.42 -8.81 18.62
C LEU A 224 -8.59 -8.83 19.61
N THR A 225 -9.65 -8.05 19.32
CA THR A 225 -10.87 -8.04 20.12
C THR A 225 -11.62 -9.36 20.00
N ASP A 226 -11.66 -9.97 18.81
CA ASP A 226 -12.25 -11.28 18.60
C ASP A 226 -11.52 -12.37 19.38
N LEU A 227 -10.18 -12.36 19.35
CA LEU A 227 -9.34 -13.29 20.11
C LEU A 227 -9.56 -13.14 21.62
N ILE A 228 -9.75 -11.91 22.10
CA ILE A 228 -10.10 -11.63 23.49
C ILE A 228 -11.50 -12.18 23.82
N TYR A 229 -12.47 -12.03 22.92
CA TYR A 229 -13.82 -12.58 23.11
C TYR A 229 -13.81 -14.11 23.21
N PHE A 230 -13.09 -14.77 22.31
CA PHE A 230 -12.97 -16.23 22.25
C PHE A 230 -12.09 -16.81 23.36
N SER A 231 -11.29 -15.99 24.02
CA SER A 231 -10.59 -16.43 25.22
C SER A 231 -11.59 -16.87 26.29
N ASN A 232 -11.46 -18.07 26.84
CA ASN A 232 -12.12 -18.36 28.12
C ASN A 232 -11.57 -17.36 29.14
N ASP A 233 -12.31 -17.03 30.22
CA ASP A 233 -11.97 -15.94 31.17
C ASP A 233 -10.52 -15.97 31.73
N LYS A 234 -9.77 -17.04 31.46
CA LYS A 234 -8.35 -17.20 31.80
C LYS A 234 -7.44 -17.65 30.65
N MET A 235 -7.95 -18.14 29.51
CA MET A 235 -7.14 -18.84 28.50
C MET A 235 -7.49 -18.39 27.09
N ILE A 236 -6.49 -17.92 26.35
CA ILE A 236 -6.57 -17.67 24.91
C ILE A 236 -6.05 -18.90 24.17
N THR A 237 -6.93 -19.55 23.41
CA THR A 237 -6.55 -20.64 22.52
C THR A 237 -5.81 -20.07 21.31
N SER A 238 -4.61 -20.60 21.04
CA SER A 238 -3.88 -20.27 19.83
C SER A 238 -4.40 -21.13 18.68
N LEU A 239 -4.95 -20.49 17.66
CA LEU A 239 -5.32 -21.09 16.39
C LEU A 239 -4.19 -20.84 15.39
N GLY A 240 -3.74 -21.86 14.67
CA GLY A 240 -2.67 -21.65 13.69
C GLY A 240 -1.67 -22.79 13.70
N ASP A 241 -0.95 -22.93 12.61
CA ASP A 241 0.23 -23.80 12.49
C ASP A 241 1.54 -22.97 12.55
N ASN A 242 1.44 -21.72 13.04
CA ASN A 242 2.46 -20.66 12.97
C ASN A 242 2.76 -20.11 11.57
N ASP A 243 1.94 -20.45 10.57
CA ASP A 243 2.18 -20.04 9.17
C ASP A 243 1.46 -18.75 8.75
N GLY A 244 0.53 -18.18 9.53
CA GLY A 244 -0.18 -16.96 9.13
C GLY A 244 0.55 -15.69 9.56
N HIS A 245 0.98 -14.86 8.62
CA HIS A 245 1.62 -13.56 8.89
C HIS A 245 0.78 -12.42 8.33
N MET A 246 0.30 -11.56 9.21
CA MET A 246 -0.52 -10.40 8.85
C MET A 246 0.15 -9.13 9.35
N GLN A 247 0.45 -8.20 8.44
CA GLN A 247 0.86 -6.86 8.83
C GLN A 247 -0.36 -6.05 9.26
N MET A 248 -0.32 -5.54 10.48
CA MET A 248 -1.26 -4.51 10.97
C MET A 248 -0.46 -3.26 11.36
N ALA A 249 -1.13 -2.14 11.59
CA ALA A 249 -0.48 -0.90 12.00
C ALA A 249 -1.15 -0.28 13.22
N TYR A 250 -0.34 0.35 14.07
CA TYR A 250 -0.84 1.08 15.23
C TYR A 250 -1.62 2.33 14.80
N ALA A 251 -2.79 2.54 15.40
CA ALA A 251 -3.70 3.64 15.06
C ALA A 251 -3.03 5.03 15.17
N GLY A 252 -2.12 5.21 16.13
CA GLY A 252 -1.35 6.45 16.27
C GLY A 252 -0.41 6.68 15.09
N ASN A 253 0.29 5.65 14.62
CA ASN A 253 1.18 5.71 13.47
C ASN A 253 0.39 6.01 12.18
N VAL A 254 -0.75 5.34 11.98
CA VAL A 254 -1.65 5.62 10.86
C VAL A 254 -2.15 7.06 10.90
N SER A 255 -2.47 7.59 12.09
CA SER A 255 -2.92 8.98 12.25
C SER A 255 -1.82 9.98 11.85
N VAL A 256 -0.57 9.73 12.23
CA VAL A 256 0.59 10.54 11.82
C VAL A 256 0.73 10.51 10.29
N ALA A 257 0.61 9.33 9.67
CA ALA A 257 0.73 9.18 8.23
C ALA A 257 -0.37 9.93 7.46
N ILE A 258 -1.63 9.85 7.92
CA ILE A 258 -2.75 10.61 7.36
C ILE A 258 -2.51 12.11 7.53
N TRP A 259 -1.98 12.55 8.67
CA TRP A 259 -1.66 13.96 8.89
C TRP A 259 -0.55 14.46 7.96
N SER A 260 0.51 13.68 7.75
CA SER A 260 1.55 13.99 6.76
C SER A 260 0.96 14.12 5.36
N ALA A 261 0.02 13.24 4.99
CA ALA A 261 -0.73 13.33 3.74
C ALA A 261 -1.54 14.63 3.63
N VAL A 262 -2.20 15.09 4.70
CA VAL A 262 -2.92 16.38 4.75
C VAL A 262 -1.95 17.53 4.47
N CYS A 263 -0.83 17.57 5.19
CA CYS A 263 0.17 18.62 5.06
C CYS A 263 0.75 18.68 3.64
N ARG A 264 1.07 17.52 3.05
CA ARG A 264 1.62 17.44 1.69
C ARG A 264 0.60 17.85 0.63
N LEU A 265 -0.65 17.40 0.77
CA LEU A 265 -1.70 17.76 -0.17
C LEU A 265 -1.99 19.27 -0.14
N LEU A 266 -2.01 19.88 1.05
CA LEU A 266 -2.17 21.34 1.21
C LEU A 266 -1.01 22.13 0.61
N SER A 267 0.23 21.71 0.82
CA SER A 267 1.39 22.44 0.28
C SER A 267 1.40 22.42 -1.25
N GLN A 268 1.11 21.27 -1.86
CA GLN A 268 1.01 21.16 -3.32
C GLN A 268 -0.21 21.89 -3.90
N SER A 269 -1.34 21.89 -3.18
CA SER A 269 -2.57 22.54 -3.66
C SER A 269 -2.49 24.07 -3.67
N THR A 270 -1.70 24.67 -2.76
CA THR A 270 -1.69 26.12 -2.51
C THR A 270 -0.63 26.91 -3.32
N SER A 271 0.12 26.24 -4.20
CA SER A 271 1.19 26.85 -5.03
C SER A 271 2.15 27.77 -4.25
N LEU A 272 2.33 27.52 -2.95
CA LEU A 272 3.52 27.99 -2.27
C LEU A 272 4.61 27.04 -2.76
N ASP A 273 5.50 27.54 -3.63
CA ASP A 273 6.73 26.87 -4.08
C ASP A 273 7.64 26.57 -2.88
N LEU A 274 7.21 25.64 -2.05
CA LEU A 274 8.02 24.89 -1.09
C LEU A 274 8.58 23.64 -1.76
N ASN A 275 8.14 23.32 -2.99
CA ASN A 275 8.60 22.16 -3.74
C ASN A 275 9.99 22.37 -4.34
N GLU A 276 10.43 23.59 -4.69
CA GLU A 276 11.82 23.78 -5.15
C GLU A 276 12.84 23.34 -4.09
N SER A 277 12.57 23.62 -2.81
CA SER A 277 13.44 23.16 -1.72
C SER A 277 13.31 21.66 -1.42
N PHE A 278 12.14 21.06 -1.63
CA PHE A 278 11.90 19.65 -1.31
C PHE A 278 12.28 18.70 -2.44
N ASP A 279 12.20 19.13 -3.70
CA ASP A 279 12.57 18.31 -4.86
C ASP A 279 14.09 18.19 -4.94
N ASP A 280 14.83 19.25 -4.59
CA ASP A 280 16.29 19.22 -4.42
C ASP A 280 16.68 18.29 -3.26
N GLU A 281 16.05 18.43 -2.08
CA GLU A 281 16.31 17.55 -0.93
C GLU A 281 15.94 16.09 -1.18
N LEU A 282 14.82 15.83 -1.87
CA LEU A 282 14.38 14.47 -2.21
C LEU A 282 15.31 13.85 -3.26
N SER A 283 15.77 14.63 -4.24
CA SER A 283 16.76 14.18 -5.22
C SER A 283 18.09 13.83 -4.54
N ASP A 284 18.55 14.65 -3.60
CA ASP A 284 19.75 14.38 -2.80
C ASP A 284 19.60 13.13 -1.93
N LEU A 285 18.42 12.92 -1.34
CA LEU A 285 18.13 11.77 -0.50
C LEU A 285 18.03 10.48 -1.32
N LEU A 286 17.44 10.54 -2.52
CA LEU A 286 17.41 9.42 -3.47
C LEU A 286 18.81 9.08 -3.99
N ALA A 287 19.63 10.08 -4.34
CA ALA A 287 21.00 9.89 -4.77
C ALA A 287 21.88 9.31 -3.64
N SER A 288 21.66 9.75 -2.40
CA SER A 288 22.34 9.22 -1.20
C SER A 288 21.95 7.76 -0.92
N ALA A 289 20.66 7.42 -1.07
CA ALA A 289 20.18 6.05 -0.92
C ALA A 289 20.74 5.12 -2.02
N GLU A 290 20.78 5.59 -3.28
CA GLU A 290 21.35 4.84 -4.40
C GLU A 290 22.86 4.60 -4.20
N ASN A 291 23.61 5.61 -3.75
CA ASN A 291 25.02 5.49 -3.41
C ASN A 291 25.26 4.52 -2.24
N SER A 292 24.43 4.57 -1.20
CA SER A 292 24.52 3.64 -0.07
C SER A 292 24.31 2.18 -0.50
N PHE A 293 23.36 1.94 -1.41
CA PHE A 293 23.16 0.62 -2.02
C PHE A 293 24.36 0.15 -2.84
N ARG A 294 24.94 1.05 -3.66
CA ARG A 294 26.15 0.75 -4.43
C ARG A 294 27.34 0.39 -3.54
N ILE A 295 27.55 1.15 -2.46
CA ILE A 295 28.64 0.90 -1.51
C ILE A 295 28.47 -0.45 -0.81
N GLN A 296 27.24 -0.82 -0.41
CA GLN A 296 26.97 -2.16 0.13
C GLN A 296 27.27 -3.26 -0.88
N GLN A 297 26.87 -3.08 -2.14
CA GLN A 297 27.11 -4.05 -3.19
C GLN A 297 28.61 -4.21 -3.53
N GLU A 298 29.37 -3.11 -3.51
CA GLU A 298 30.81 -3.10 -3.72
C GLU A 298 31.57 -3.71 -2.51
N LEU A 299 31.10 -3.48 -1.27
CA LEU A 299 31.63 -4.12 -0.05
C LEU A 299 31.41 -5.62 -0.04
N GLU A 300 30.24 -6.09 -0.50
CA GLU A 300 29.95 -7.52 -0.64
C GLU A 300 30.81 -8.20 -1.72
N GLN A 301 31.16 -7.47 -2.79
CA GLN A 301 32.03 -7.98 -3.85
C GLN A 301 33.52 -7.98 -3.47
N THR A 302 33.95 -7.06 -2.60
CA THR A 302 35.36 -6.91 -2.20
C THR A 302 35.74 -7.65 -0.91
N ALA A 303 34.76 -8.16 -0.16
CA ALA A 303 35.03 -8.94 1.05
C ALA A 303 35.75 -10.27 0.73
N PRO A 304 37.01 -10.47 1.17
CA PRO A 304 37.70 -11.74 0.98
C PRO A 304 37.01 -12.82 1.83
N LYS A 305 36.64 -13.94 1.19
CA LYS A 305 36.05 -15.13 1.84
C LYS A 305 36.97 -15.69 2.93
N ARG A 306 36.90 -15.12 4.14
CA ARG A 306 37.50 -15.68 5.35
C ARG A 306 36.58 -16.76 5.89
N LYS A 307 37.01 -18.02 5.78
CA LYS A 307 36.43 -19.14 6.52
C LYS A 307 36.77 -18.98 8.00
N SER A 308 35.86 -18.43 8.80
CA SER A 308 35.93 -18.50 10.26
C SER A 308 34.95 -19.56 10.75
N ALA A 309 35.49 -20.65 11.30
CA ALA A 309 34.76 -21.65 12.04
C ALA A 309 34.48 -21.12 13.46
N LEU A 310 33.28 -20.63 13.73
CA LEU A 310 32.70 -20.56 15.07
C LEU A 310 31.18 -20.31 14.93
N TYR A 311 30.42 -21.01 15.79
CA TYR A 311 28.98 -21.24 15.70
C TYR A 311 28.16 -19.96 15.48
N VAL A 312 27.50 -19.91 14.33
CA VAL A 312 26.49 -18.91 13.95
C VAL A 312 25.13 -19.59 13.95
N ILE A 313 24.21 -19.04 14.74
CA ILE A 313 22.78 -19.33 14.65
C ILE A 313 22.35 -18.84 13.25
N LYS A 314 21.84 -19.76 12.43
CA LYS A 314 21.51 -19.51 11.03
C LYS A 314 20.35 -18.52 10.90
N GLU A 315 20.66 -17.29 10.50
CA GLU A 315 19.73 -16.34 9.85
C GLU A 315 19.46 -16.71 8.37
N GLU A 316 19.93 -17.87 7.91
CA GLU A 316 19.78 -18.31 6.51
C GLU A 316 18.37 -18.79 6.15
N ASP A 317 17.47 -18.98 7.11
CA ASP A 317 16.12 -19.50 6.83
C ASP A 317 15.09 -18.39 6.54
N GLU A 318 15.22 -17.17 7.10
CA GLU A 318 14.22 -16.10 6.88
C GLU A 318 14.34 -15.43 5.49
N ASN A 319 15.55 -15.37 4.92
CA ASN A 319 15.77 -14.72 3.62
C ASN A 319 15.67 -15.67 2.42
N GLN A 320 15.73 -16.99 2.61
CA GLN A 320 15.56 -17.95 1.50
C GLN A 320 14.10 -18.12 1.08
N GLU A 321 13.16 -17.94 2.01
CA GLU A 321 11.73 -18.12 1.73
C GLU A 321 11.17 -16.96 0.90
N GLY A 322 11.60 -15.73 1.17
CA GLY A 322 11.32 -14.55 0.34
C GLY A 322 11.95 -14.63 -1.06
N TYR A 323 13.15 -15.23 -1.19
CA TYR A 323 13.81 -15.43 -2.49
C TYR A 323 13.15 -16.54 -3.32
N ARG A 324 12.64 -17.61 -2.68
CA ARG A 324 11.87 -18.66 -3.38
C ARG A 324 10.53 -18.15 -3.92
N ALA A 325 9.87 -17.22 -3.22
CA ALA A 325 8.63 -16.60 -3.70
C ALA A 325 8.83 -15.75 -4.97
N ARG A 326 10.01 -15.12 -5.14
CA ARG A 326 10.35 -14.32 -6.33
C ARG A 326 10.68 -15.15 -7.57
N HIS A 327 11.18 -16.37 -7.41
CA HIS A 327 11.58 -17.22 -8.55
C HIS A 327 10.48 -18.15 -9.08
N ASN A 328 9.38 -18.36 -8.34
CA ASN A 328 8.23 -19.15 -8.81
C ASN A 328 7.15 -18.31 -9.52
N THR A 329 7.29 -16.99 -9.60
CA THR A 329 6.31 -16.09 -10.24
C THR A 329 6.58 -15.80 -11.72
N VAL A 330 7.64 -16.37 -12.32
CA VAL A 330 7.93 -16.26 -13.76
C VAL A 330 7.69 -17.59 -14.46
N ARG A 331 6.43 -18.03 -14.53
CA ARG A 331 5.90 -18.98 -15.54
C ARG A 331 4.39 -19.13 -15.38
N THR A 332 3.64 -18.13 -15.80
CA THR A 332 2.31 -18.35 -16.37
C THR A 332 2.41 -17.96 -17.83
N SER A 333 2.71 -18.95 -18.67
CA SER A 333 2.56 -18.84 -20.12
C SER A 333 1.09 -18.57 -20.41
N CYS A 334 0.84 -17.46 -21.09
CA CYS A 334 -0.43 -17.22 -21.77
C CYS A 334 -0.52 -18.22 -22.92
N ASP A 335 -1.41 -19.20 -22.81
CA ASP A 335 -1.88 -19.93 -23.98
C ASP A 335 -2.94 -19.06 -24.68
N GLU A 336 -2.52 -18.44 -25.77
CA GLU A 336 -3.37 -17.85 -26.80
C GLU A 336 -4.00 -18.96 -27.63
N GLU A 337 -5.30 -19.25 -27.48
CA GLU A 337 -6.11 -19.82 -28.57
C GLU A 337 -7.58 -19.40 -28.42
N ASN A 338 -8.05 -18.52 -29.29
CA ASN A 338 -9.42 -18.56 -29.83
C ASN A 338 -9.54 -17.60 -31.03
N GLU A 339 -9.31 -18.13 -32.23
CA GLU A 339 -9.76 -17.52 -33.49
C GLU A 339 -11.29 -17.71 -33.66
N PRO A 340 -11.99 -16.76 -34.31
CA PRO A 340 -13.39 -16.93 -34.67
C PRO A 340 -13.53 -17.65 -36.02
N LYS A 341 -14.21 -18.81 -36.02
CA LYS A 341 -14.62 -19.47 -37.28
C LYS A 341 -15.83 -18.78 -37.91
N LYS A 342 -15.65 -18.46 -39.18
CA LYS A 342 -16.65 -18.02 -40.16
C LYS A 342 -17.36 -19.20 -40.82
N ASP A 343 -18.61 -18.93 -41.20
CA ASP A 343 -19.43 -19.48 -42.29
C ASP A 343 -19.84 -20.96 -42.25
N VAL A 344 -21.14 -21.21 -42.08
CA VAL A 344 -21.92 -22.15 -42.91
C VAL A 344 -23.34 -21.62 -43.09
N GLU A 345 -23.75 -21.47 -44.35
CA GLU A 345 -25.07 -21.16 -44.86
C GLU A 345 -26.04 -22.33 -44.65
N GLU A 346 -27.31 -22.07 -44.33
CA GLU A 346 -28.41 -22.99 -44.66
C GLU A 346 -29.70 -22.20 -44.91
N GLU A 347 -30.27 -22.44 -46.10
CA GLU A 347 -31.49 -21.84 -46.65
C GLU A 347 -32.76 -22.59 -46.19
N ILE A 348 -33.82 -21.82 -45.84
CA ILE A 348 -35.26 -21.90 -46.29
C ILE A 348 -36.06 -23.21 -45.94
N PRO A 349 -37.34 -23.17 -45.45
CA PRO A 349 -38.43 -22.37 -46.03
C PRO A 349 -39.45 -21.64 -45.14
N VAL A 350 -39.96 -20.59 -45.79
CA VAL A 350 -41.28 -19.95 -45.80
C VAL A 350 -42.44 -20.81 -45.29
N GLU A 351 -43.25 -20.24 -44.39
CA GLU A 351 -44.70 -20.43 -44.38
C GLU A 351 -45.42 -19.13 -43.95
N GLU A 352 -46.51 -18.86 -44.66
CA GLU A 352 -47.31 -17.64 -44.67
C GLU A 352 -48.24 -17.53 -43.45
N GLY A 353 -48.65 -16.31 -43.10
CA GLY A 353 -49.69 -16.07 -42.10
C GLY A 353 -49.96 -14.60 -41.87
N GLU A 354 -50.88 -14.05 -42.66
CA GLU A 354 -51.50 -12.72 -42.54
C GLU A 354 -52.15 -12.50 -41.17
N GLU A 355 -52.11 -11.26 -40.64
CA GLU A 355 -53.28 -10.38 -40.51
C GLU A 355 -53.02 -9.18 -39.56
N VAL A 356 -53.12 -7.97 -40.14
CA VAL A 356 -53.94 -6.82 -39.70
C VAL A 356 -53.87 -6.38 -38.22
N PHE A 357 -53.32 -5.19 -37.97
CA PHE A 357 -54.10 -4.03 -37.46
C PHE A 357 -53.28 -2.74 -37.53
N GLU A 358 -53.78 -1.81 -38.34
CA GLU A 358 -53.42 -0.38 -38.36
C GLU A 358 -53.97 0.33 -37.12
N GLN A 359 -53.23 1.33 -36.61
CA GLN A 359 -53.85 2.58 -36.21
C GLN A 359 -52.85 3.74 -36.16
N ASP A 360 -53.15 4.73 -37.01
CA ASP A 360 -52.54 6.03 -37.14
C ASP A 360 -52.67 6.91 -35.88
N ALA A 361 -51.66 7.76 -35.65
CA ALA A 361 -51.86 9.11 -35.16
C ALA A 361 -50.68 10.02 -35.54
N THR A 362 -50.87 10.72 -36.66
CA THR A 362 -50.18 11.91 -37.13
C THR A 362 -50.27 13.06 -36.12
N PHE A 363 -49.19 13.79 -35.86
CA PHE A 363 -49.28 15.17 -35.34
C PHE A 363 -48.20 16.07 -35.95
N GLU A 364 -48.65 17.29 -36.27
CA GLU A 364 -48.16 18.16 -37.32
C GLU A 364 -46.97 19.07 -36.94
N ARG A 365 -46.28 19.53 -37.99
CA ARG A 365 -45.26 20.59 -38.00
C ARG A 365 -45.89 21.99 -37.99
N GLY A 366 -45.24 22.90 -37.26
CA GLY A 366 -45.02 24.30 -37.64
C GLY A 366 -45.23 25.33 -36.52
N PRO A 367 -44.74 26.59 -36.61
CA PRO A 367 -43.83 27.16 -37.61
C PRO A 367 -42.58 27.88 -37.02
N VAL A 368 -41.71 28.24 -37.96
CA VAL A 368 -40.47 29.02 -37.89
C VAL A 368 -40.71 30.46 -37.40
N VAL A 369 -39.82 30.97 -36.53
CA VAL A 369 -39.65 32.41 -36.26
C VAL A 369 -38.16 32.76 -36.36
N GLU A 370 -37.83 33.57 -37.37
CA GLU A 370 -36.54 34.25 -37.52
C GLU A 370 -36.43 35.43 -36.53
N ALA A 371 -35.28 35.56 -35.86
CA ALA A 371 -34.92 36.79 -35.15
C ALA A 371 -33.44 37.16 -35.34
N LYS A 372 -33.29 38.28 -36.03
CA LYS A 372 -32.14 39.16 -36.30
C LYS A 372 -30.92 39.13 -35.36
N LYS A 373 -29.77 38.94 -36.01
CA LYS A 373 -28.47 39.65 -35.90
C LYS A 373 -28.40 40.82 -34.89
N GLY A 374 -27.62 40.63 -33.84
CA GLY A 374 -27.11 41.68 -32.94
C GLY A 374 -25.63 41.43 -32.67
N SER A 375 -24.78 42.20 -33.33
CA SER A 375 -23.32 42.25 -33.13
C SER A 375 -23.02 42.90 -31.79
N MET A 376 -22.39 42.16 -30.88
CA MET A 376 -21.59 42.73 -29.79
C MET A 376 -20.19 42.12 -29.87
N ASN A 377 -19.27 42.91 -30.40
CA ASN A 377 -17.84 42.69 -30.26
C ASN A 377 -17.48 42.96 -28.79
N LEU A 378 -17.31 41.90 -28.01
CA LEU A 378 -16.52 41.92 -26.78
C LEU A 378 -15.14 41.39 -27.15
N SER A 379 -14.18 42.30 -27.21
CA SER A 379 -12.76 42.00 -27.36
C SER A 379 -12.31 41.17 -26.15
N LEU A 380 -12.37 39.85 -26.31
CA LEU A 380 -11.58 38.88 -25.55
C LEU A 380 -10.11 39.17 -25.87
N ILE A 381 -9.52 40.01 -25.03
CA ILE A 381 -8.08 40.12 -24.90
C ILE A 381 -7.58 38.72 -24.50
N GLU A 382 -6.57 38.28 -25.22
CA GLU A 382 -5.88 37.01 -25.13
C GLU A 382 -5.25 36.79 -23.73
N ASP A 383 -6.05 36.32 -22.77
CA ASP A 383 -5.53 35.66 -21.54
C ASP A 383 -5.38 34.14 -21.75
N ALA A 384 -5.36 33.68 -22.99
CA ALA A 384 -5.33 32.27 -23.37
C ALA A 384 -3.93 31.63 -23.35
N VAL A 385 -2.89 32.33 -22.87
CA VAL A 385 -1.49 31.87 -23.00
C VAL A 385 -0.82 31.52 -21.65
N LEU A 386 -1.52 31.62 -20.52
CA LEU A 386 -0.95 31.30 -19.19
C LEU A 386 -1.84 30.45 -18.29
N ALA A 387 -2.83 29.75 -18.84
CA ALA A 387 -3.43 28.61 -18.15
C ALA A 387 -2.49 27.41 -18.33
N HIS A 388 -1.41 27.35 -17.54
CA HIS A 388 -0.85 26.04 -17.21
C HIS A 388 -2.02 25.24 -16.65
N GLU A 389 -2.50 24.24 -17.39
CA GLU A 389 -3.45 23.26 -16.86
C GLU A 389 -2.83 22.72 -15.58
N LYS A 390 -3.33 23.19 -14.44
CA LYS A 390 -2.84 22.75 -13.13
C LYS A 390 -3.05 21.24 -13.10
N GLN A 391 -1.95 20.50 -13.25
CA GLN A 391 -1.99 19.05 -13.27
C GLN A 391 -2.57 18.61 -11.93
N ARG A 392 -3.75 18.01 -11.98
CA ARG A 392 -4.43 17.51 -10.79
C ARG A 392 -3.54 16.52 -10.07
N ILE A 393 -3.47 16.65 -8.75
CA ILE A 393 -2.74 15.73 -7.90
C ILE A 393 -3.63 14.53 -7.63
N PHE A 394 -3.20 13.34 -8.05
CA PHE A 394 -3.86 12.08 -7.71
C PHE A 394 -2.81 11.02 -7.42
N GLU A 395 -2.75 10.56 -6.17
CA GLU A 395 -1.82 9.51 -5.76
C GLU A 395 -2.47 8.49 -4.84
N ILE A 396 -2.00 7.26 -4.91
CA ILE A 396 -2.36 6.16 -4.01
C ILE A 396 -1.15 5.85 -3.13
N PHE A 397 -1.38 5.78 -1.82
CA PHE A 397 -0.38 5.44 -0.82
C PHE A 397 -0.81 4.24 0.00
N LEU A 398 0.11 3.32 0.20
CA LEU A 398 -0.05 2.28 1.21
C LEU A 398 0.57 2.70 2.53
N ILE A 399 -0.20 2.59 3.61
CA ILE A 399 0.25 2.95 4.97
C ILE A 399 0.30 1.69 5.82
N ASN A 400 1.50 1.41 6.32
CA ASN A 400 1.80 0.43 7.35
C ASN A 400 2.80 1.02 8.35
N ASP A 401 3.24 0.22 9.32
CA ASP A 401 4.33 0.56 10.22
C ASP A 401 5.33 -0.60 10.36
N GLU A 402 6.31 -0.41 11.24
CA GLU A 402 7.40 -1.35 11.52
C GLU A 402 6.97 -2.51 12.42
N THR A 403 5.67 -2.84 12.47
CA THR A 403 5.19 -4.04 13.17
C THR A 403 5.95 -5.28 12.72
N PRO A 404 6.46 -6.10 13.67
CA PRO A 404 7.15 -7.35 13.38
C PRO A 404 6.32 -8.28 12.48
N LYS A 405 6.98 -8.83 11.47
CA LYS A 405 6.39 -9.71 10.47
C LYS A 405 6.23 -11.14 10.98
N ASN A 406 5.45 -11.30 12.03
CA ASN A 406 5.18 -12.58 12.68
C ASN A 406 3.68 -12.90 12.68
N THR A 407 3.33 -14.05 13.24
CA THR A 407 1.93 -14.43 13.43
C THR A 407 1.22 -13.48 14.38
N VAL A 408 -0.09 -13.30 14.17
CA VAL A 408 -0.93 -12.43 15.02
C VAL A 408 -0.73 -12.74 16.51
N TYR A 409 -0.64 -14.02 16.88
CA TYR A 409 -0.40 -14.42 18.26
C TYR A 409 0.99 -14.07 18.78
N ASN A 410 2.04 -14.23 17.97
CA ASN A 410 3.40 -13.95 18.38
C ASN A 410 3.64 -12.44 18.47
N THR A 411 3.24 -11.70 17.42
CA THR A 411 3.34 -10.24 17.35
C THR A 411 2.60 -9.57 18.50
N TYR A 412 1.34 -9.95 18.74
CA TYR A 412 0.47 -9.29 19.73
C TYR A 412 0.36 -10.04 21.05
N SER A 413 1.26 -10.99 21.31
CA SER A 413 1.31 -11.78 22.55
C SER A 413 1.22 -10.91 23.80
N GLN A 414 1.91 -9.77 23.82
CA GLN A 414 1.93 -8.85 24.98
C GLN A 414 0.60 -8.12 25.22
N LEU A 415 -0.21 -7.94 24.16
CA LEU A 415 -1.54 -7.32 24.22
C LEU A 415 -2.60 -8.36 24.60
N LEU A 416 -2.45 -9.58 24.08
CA LEU A 416 -3.36 -10.70 24.28
C LEU A 416 -3.19 -11.32 25.68
N TYR A 417 -1.96 -11.59 26.10
CA TYR A 417 -1.63 -12.30 27.34
C TYR A 417 -1.31 -11.32 28.48
N ASN A 418 -1.81 -11.63 29.68
CA ASN A 418 -1.51 -10.89 30.91
C ASN A 418 -1.69 -11.80 32.15
N ASN A 419 -1.46 -11.28 33.36
CA ASN A 419 -1.65 -12.06 34.59
C ASN A 419 -3.05 -12.66 34.78
N LYS A 420 -4.06 -12.19 34.02
CA LYS A 420 -5.43 -12.72 34.01
C LYS A 420 -5.67 -13.71 32.86
N ARG A 421 -5.00 -13.54 31.71
CA ARG A 421 -5.14 -14.35 30.49
C ARG A 421 -3.83 -15.01 30.12
N LEU A 422 -3.80 -16.33 30.25
CA LEU A 422 -2.65 -17.14 29.91
C LEU A 422 -2.81 -17.71 28.49
N ARG A 423 -1.67 -18.01 27.86
CA ARG A 423 -1.62 -18.74 26.60
C ARG A 423 -2.01 -20.20 26.86
N SER A 424 -2.92 -20.74 26.05
CA SER A 424 -3.17 -22.18 26.02
C SER A 424 -1.92 -22.94 25.62
N ALA A 425 -1.57 -23.98 26.40
CA ALA A 425 -0.52 -24.91 26.03
C ALA A 425 -0.89 -25.71 24.77
N ASN A 426 -2.19 -25.92 24.55
CA ASN A 426 -2.70 -26.59 23.36
C ASN A 426 -2.87 -25.56 22.24
N GLN A 427 -2.10 -25.74 21.18
CA GLN A 427 -2.27 -25.08 19.89
C GLN A 427 -3.20 -25.95 19.04
N LEU A 428 -4.25 -25.33 18.49
CA LEU A 428 -5.16 -26.02 17.59
C LEU A 428 -4.63 -25.91 16.16
N SER A 429 -4.43 -27.06 15.51
CA SER A 429 -4.00 -27.09 14.12
C SER A 429 -5.01 -26.38 13.23
N PHE A 430 -4.53 -25.47 12.39
CA PHE A 430 -5.41 -24.64 11.57
C PHE A 430 -6.04 -25.44 10.44
N ILE A 431 -5.24 -26.23 9.71
CA ILE A 431 -5.69 -26.91 8.49
C ILE A 431 -6.94 -27.79 8.72
N PRO A 432 -6.99 -28.69 9.72
CA PRO A 432 -8.18 -29.54 9.94
C PRO A 432 -9.41 -28.72 10.32
N LEU A 433 -9.24 -27.72 11.20
CA LEU A 433 -10.33 -26.85 11.62
C LEU A 433 -10.87 -26.02 10.47
N TYR A 434 -9.99 -25.53 9.60
CA TYR A 434 -10.35 -24.78 8.41
C TYR A 434 -11.21 -25.61 7.45
N TYR A 435 -10.82 -26.86 7.15
CA TYR A 435 -11.62 -27.72 6.27
C TYR A 435 -12.97 -28.12 6.88
N ILE A 436 -13.02 -28.37 8.19
CA ILE A 436 -14.28 -28.59 8.91
C ILE A 436 -15.17 -27.36 8.80
N TYR A 437 -14.61 -26.17 9.03
CA TYR A 437 -15.33 -24.91 8.92
C TYR A 437 -15.81 -24.66 7.48
N LEU A 438 -14.97 -24.91 6.48
CA LEU A 438 -15.33 -24.77 5.07
C LEU A 438 -16.51 -25.68 4.70
N LEU A 439 -16.48 -26.95 5.14
CA LEU A 439 -17.59 -27.88 4.96
C LEU A 439 -18.87 -27.37 5.64
N PHE A 440 -18.75 -26.89 6.87
CA PHE A 440 -19.87 -26.30 7.60
C PHE A 440 -20.44 -25.06 6.87
N SER A 441 -19.59 -24.14 6.40
CA SER A 441 -20.01 -22.96 5.64
C SER A 441 -20.71 -23.35 4.34
N MET A 442 -20.23 -24.37 3.61
CA MET A 442 -20.90 -24.88 2.40
C MET A 442 -22.28 -25.45 2.73
N LEU A 443 -22.42 -26.20 3.83
CA LEU A 443 -23.72 -26.72 4.27
C LEU A 443 -24.68 -25.61 4.66
N VAL A 444 -24.20 -24.58 5.37
CA VAL A 444 -25.01 -23.41 5.73
C VAL A 444 -25.46 -22.66 4.47
N GLN A 445 -24.56 -22.40 3.51
CA GLN A 445 -24.91 -21.77 2.23
C GLN A 445 -25.90 -22.60 1.42
N PHE A 446 -25.75 -23.92 1.41
CA PHE A 446 -26.72 -24.81 0.78
C PHE A 446 -28.10 -24.72 1.46
N ALA A 447 -28.14 -24.74 2.79
CA ALA A 447 -29.37 -24.57 3.55
C ALA A 447 -30.04 -23.21 3.28
N ILE A 448 -29.26 -22.13 3.16
CA ILE A 448 -29.77 -20.80 2.79
C ILE A 448 -30.42 -20.82 1.41
N LYS A 449 -29.80 -21.48 0.42
CA LYS A 449 -30.37 -21.62 -0.92
C LYS A 449 -31.68 -22.43 -0.91
N LEU A 450 -31.81 -23.39 0.01
CA LEU A 450 -32.98 -24.25 0.10
C LEU A 450 -34.14 -23.64 0.91
N PHE A 451 -33.83 -22.94 2.01
CA PHE A 451 -34.82 -22.48 2.99
C PHE A 451 -34.94 -20.96 3.10
N GLY A 452 -34.08 -20.20 2.41
CA GLY A 452 -34.01 -18.74 2.49
C GLY A 452 -32.97 -18.22 3.49
N PRO A 453 -32.88 -16.89 3.69
CA PRO A 453 -31.83 -16.27 4.48
C PRO A 453 -31.93 -16.67 5.96
N LEU A 454 -30.86 -17.25 6.48
CA LEU A 454 -30.71 -17.58 7.90
C LEU A 454 -30.01 -16.42 8.61
N GLN A 455 -30.69 -15.79 9.58
CA GLN A 455 -30.16 -14.60 10.27
C GLN A 455 -28.78 -14.84 10.91
N PHE A 456 -28.53 -16.04 11.45
CA PHE A 456 -27.25 -16.36 12.08
C PHE A 456 -26.09 -16.45 11.07
N ALA A 457 -26.37 -16.67 9.77
CA ALA A 457 -25.31 -16.79 8.77
C ALA A 457 -24.57 -15.46 8.55
N ALA A 458 -25.26 -14.33 8.73
CA ALA A 458 -24.62 -13.01 8.74
C ALA A 458 -23.71 -12.79 9.96
N MET A 459 -23.81 -13.63 11.00
CA MET A 459 -22.92 -13.57 12.16
C MET A 459 -21.66 -14.43 11.98
N LEU A 460 -21.62 -15.33 10.99
CA LEU A 460 -20.48 -16.22 10.76
C LEU A 460 -19.43 -15.54 9.87
N PRO A 461 -18.12 -15.71 10.14
CA PRO A 461 -17.07 -15.19 9.27
C PRO A 461 -17.03 -15.91 7.93
N ASN A 462 -16.66 -15.21 6.86
CA ASN A 462 -16.32 -15.86 5.61
C ASN A 462 -15.10 -16.80 5.80
N PRO A 463 -15.03 -18.00 5.20
CA PRO A 463 -13.84 -18.84 5.28
C PRO A 463 -12.54 -18.11 4.90
N SER A 464 -12.59 -17.22 3.90
CA SER A 464 -11.46 -16.38 3.51
C SER A 464 -10.94 -15.53 4.66
N PHE A 465 -11.80 -15.08 5.58
CA PHE A 465 -11.39 -14.31 6.75
C PHE A 465 -10.44 -15.11 7.64
N LEU A 466 -10.81 -16.34 7.99
CA LEU A 466 -9.99 -17.21 8.83
C LEU A 466 -8.67 -17.57 8.14
N TYR A 467 -8.74 -17.91 6.85
CA TYR A 467 -7.56 -18.22 6.05
C TYR A 467 -6.59 -17.03 5.99
N PHE A 468 -7.11 -15.84 5.75
CA PHE A 468 -6.33 -14.62 5.58
C PHE A 468 -5.58 -14.22 6.87
N TYR A 469 -6.23 -14.29 8.04
CA TYR A 469 -5.58 -13.89 9.30
C TYR A 469 -4.70 -14.97 9.94
N PHE A 470 -4.96 -16.25 9.71
CA PHE A 470 -4.28 -17.33 10.44
C PHE A 470 -3.37 -18.22 9.59
N HIS A 471 -3.40 -18.09 8.26
CA HIS A 471 -2.60 -18.94 7.36
C HIS A 471 -2.05 -18.23 6.11
N HIS A 472 -2.42 -16.97 5.86
CA HIS A 472 -1.91 -16.21 4.71
C HIS A 472 -0.73 -15.30 5.12
N TRP A 473 0.18 -14.99 4.19
CA TRP A 473 1.26 -14.01 4.35
C TRP A 473 0.93 -12.76 3.58
N THR A 474 0.67 -11.68 4.31
CA THR A 474 0.30 -10.40 3.75
C THR A 474 1.19 -9.30 4.31
N PHE A 475 2.13 -8.86 3.47
CA PHE A 475 3.03 -7.75 3.75
C PHE A 475 3.01 -6.75 2.61
N PHE A 476 3.14 -5.48 2.96
CA PHE A 476 3.01 -4.42 1.98
C PHE A 476 4.24 -3.54 1.92
N ASN A 477 4.48 -2.97 0.74
CA ASN A 477 5.55 -2.00 0.53
C ASN A 477 5.06 -0.60 0.91
N SER A 478 5.75 0.07 1.83
CA SER A 478 5.48 1.45 2.25
C SER A 478 6.54 2.45 1.83
N THR A 479 7.50 2.06 0.98
CA THR A 479 8.56 2.95 0.50
C THR A 479 7.98 4.22 -0.13
N LYS A 480 6.88 4.12 -0.88
CA LYS A 480 6.23 5.28 -1.50
C LYS A 480 5.69 6.27 -0.46
N SER A 481 4.99 5.79 0.57
CA SER A 481 4.43 6.66 1.61
C SER A 481 5.53 7.29 2.47
N LEU A 482 6.59 6.55 2.79
CA LEU A 482 7.76 7.08 3.48
C LEU A 482 8.42 8.23 2.70
N LEU A 483 8.71 8.02 1.40
CA LEU A 483 9.43 8.98 0.57
C LEU A 483 8.58 10.19 0.18
N MET A 484 7.34 9.98 -0.28
CA MET A 484 6.53 11.06 -0.86
C MET A 484 5.77 11.87 0.19
N LEU A 485 5.37 11.24 1.31
CA LEU A 485 4.68 11.94 2.38
C LEU A 485 5.65 12.47 3.45
N GLY A 486 6.93 12.08 3.41
CA GLY A 486 7.86 12.29 4.52
C GLY A 486 7.35 11.64 5.82
N TYR A 487 6.52 10.61 5.70
CA TYR A 487 5.95 9.93 6.84
C TYR A 487 7.04 9.08 7.49
N LYS A 488 7.24 9.27 8.79
CA LYS A 488 7.98 8.35 9.64
C LYS A 488 7.05 7.90 10.76
N PRO A 489 6.93 6.60 11.05
CA PRO A 489 6.17 6.12 12.20
C PRO A 489 6.60 6.90 13.45
N GLY A 490 5.63 7.52 14.13
CA GLY A 490 5.89 8.36 15.29
C GLY A 490 6.23 7.55 16.55
N PHE A 491 5.84 6.28 16.56
CA PHE A 491 6.02 5.37 17.68
C PHE A 491 6.69 4.09 17.19
N ASP A 492 7.70 3.63 17.94
CA ASP A 492 8.27 2.30 17.70
C ASP A 492 7.29 1.20 18.11
N PHE A 493 7.57 -0.06 17.73
CA PHE A 493 6.67 -1.16 18.04
C PHE A 493 6.45 -1.36 19.56
N ASN A 494 7.48 -1.16 20.39
CA ASN A 494 7.38 -1.35 21.84
C ASN A 494 6.51 -0.27 22.50
N GLU A 495 6.61 0.97 22.03
CA GLU A 495 5.77 2.09 22.42
C GLU A 495 4.33 1.86 21.98
N CYS A 496 4.11 1.42 20.73
CA CYS A 496 2.79 1.06 20.21
C CYS A 496 2.11 0.02 21.10
N VAL A 497 2.84 -1.04 21.46
CA VAL A 497 2.36 -2.09 22.36
C VAL A 497 2.07 -1.52 23.75
N THR A 498 2.96 -0.69 24.29
CA THR A 498 2.81 -0.09 25.63
C THR A 498 1.56 0.79 25.72
N ASN A 499 1.33 1.64 24.72
CA ASN A 499 0.17 2.52 24.66
C ASN A 499 -1.13 1.70 24.55
N SER A 500 -1.13 0.71 23.65
CA SER A 500 -2.26 -0.19 23.41
C SER A 500 -2.58 -1.11 24.60
N MET A 501 -1.59 -1.40 25.44
CA MET A 501 -1.67 -2.42 26.49
C MET A 501 -2.80 -2.15 27.49
N MET A 502 -2.99 -0.89 27.89
CA MET A 502 -4.03 -0.53 28.87
C MET A 502 -5.42 -0.80 28.32
N HIS A 503 -5.63 -0.53 27.02
CA HIS A 503 -6.89 -0.74 26.34
C HIS A 503 -7.27 -2.24 26.30
N TYR A 504 -6.43 -3.09 25.72
CA TYR A 504 -6.74 -4.52 25.54
C TYR A 504 -6.76 -5.33 26.86
N ARG A 505 -5.97 -4.92 27.86
CA ARG A 505 -5.96 -5.60 29.17
C ARG A 505 -7.22 -5.34 29.99
N LEU A 506 -7.86 -4.18 29.78
CA LEU A 506 -9.11 -3.82 30.47
C LEU A 506 -10.36 -4.30 29.74
N MET A 507 -10.26 -4.56 28.44
CA MET A 507 -11.34 -5.09 27.61
C MET A 507 -11.81 -6.45 28.14
N ARG A 508 -13.12 -6.65 28.28
CA ARG A 508 -13.77 -7.92 28.63
C ARG A 508 -14.65 -8.39 27.47
N LYS A 509 -15.14 -9.64 27.53
CA LYS A 509 -16.05 -10.19 26.50
C LYS A 509 -17.24 -9.29 26.21
N LYS A 510 -17.87 -8.73 27.25
CA LYS A 510 -19.02 -7.82 27.13
C LYS A 510 -18.68 -6.45 26.52
N ASP A 511 -17.40 -6.11 26.46
CA ASP A 511 -16.94 -4.84 25.89
C ASP A 511 -16.74 -5.00 24.36
N VAL A 512 -16.65 -6.24 23.84
CA VAL A 512 -16.65 -6.56 22.40
C VAL A 512 -18.10 -6.54 21.91
N ARG A 513 -18.44 -5.53 21.11
CA ARG A 513 -19.81 -5.30 20.62
C ARG A 513 -20.10 -6.00 19.31
N VAL A 514 -19.11 -6.00 18.42
CA VAL A 514 -19.22 -6.46 17.04
C VAL A 514 -17.92 -7.18 16.72
N PHE A 515 -18.00 -8.35 16.09
CA PHE A 515 -16.82 -9.07 15.65
C PHE A 515 -16.19 -8.40 14.43
N SER A 516 -14.88 -8.55 14.23
CA SER A 516 -14.18 -7.84 13.15
C SER A 516 -14.61 -8.20 11.72
N TRP A 517 -15.26 -9.36 11.54
CA TRP A 517 -15.86 -9.75 10.27
C TRP A 517 -17.31 -9.31 10.10
N GLN A 518 -17.96 -8.83 11.16
CA GLN A 518 -19.36 -8.41 11.09
C GLN A 518 -19.47 -6.99 10.55
N ASN A 519 -20.70 -6.65 10.18
CA ASN A 519 -21.05 -5.33 9.69
C ASN A 519 -20.73 -4.23 10.72
N SER A 520 -19.81 -3.33 10.40
CA SER A 520 -19.40 -2.25 11.33
C SER A 520 -20.47 -1.19 11.56
N MET A 521 -21.48 -1.11 10.69
CA MET A 521 -22.61 -0.19 10.79
C MET A 521 -23.83 -0.85 11.46
N PHE A 522 -23.68 -2.03 12.05
CA PHE A 522 -24.78 -2.71 12.74
C PHE A 522 -25.25 -1.86 13.94
N ASP A 523 -26.50 -1.42 13.85
CA ASP A 523 -27.07 -0.47 14.78
C ASP A 523 -27.47 -1.20 16.07
N THR A 524 -26.69 -1.04 17.15
CA THR A 524 -26.99 -1.61 18.48
C THR A 524 -28.24 -1.00 19.13
N SER A 525 -29.01 -0.20 18.40
CA SER A 525 -30.26 0.40 18.88
C SER A 525 -31.33 -0.63 19.26
N THR A 526 -31.13 -1.90 18.90
CA THR A 526 -31.99 -3.04 19.31
C THR A 526 -31.67 -3.62 20.70
N ASP A 527 -30.54 -3.29 21.32
CA ASP A 527 -30.19 -3.80 22.67
C ASP A 527 -30.98 -3.15 23.82
N GLN A 528 -31.88 -2.21 23.54
CA GLN A 528 -32.84 -1.71 24.55
C GLN A 528 -34.13 -2.53 24.65
N MET A 529 -34.35 -3.56 23.81
CA MET A 529 -35.62 -4.32 23.82
C MET A 529 -35.56 -5.75 24.38
N THR A 530 -34.40 -6.29 24.75
CA THR A 530 -34.32 -7.70 25.18
C THR A 530 -33.36 -7.93 26.35
N ILE A 531 -33.66 -7.34 27.52
CA ILE A 531 -33.33 -7.95 28.82
C ILE A 531 -34.56 -7.83 29.73
N THR A 532 -35.60 -8.57 29.38
CA THR A 532 -36.61 -9.06 30.32
C THR A 532 -36.93 -10.50 29.93
N HIS A 533 -36.12 -11.44 30.44
CA HIS A 533 -36.51 -12.82 30.64
C HIS A 533 -35.83 -13.38 31.87
#